data_AF-A0A954QY68-F1
#
_entry.id   AF-A0A954QY68-F1
#
_cell.length_a   1.000
_cell.length_b   1.000
_cell.length_c   1.000
_cell.angle_alpha   90.00
_cell.angle_beta   90.00
_cell.angle_gamma   90.00
#
_symmetry.space_group_name_H-M   'P 1'
#
loop_
_entity.id
_entity.type
_entity.pdbx_description
1 polymer ?
#
loop_
_entity_poly.entity_id
_entity_poly.type
_entity_poly.pdbx_seq_one_letter_code
_entity_poly.pdbx_strand_id
1 'polypeptide(L)' 'MRNEFKFDIQAQPDDTTCGPTCLQAVYSYFEDEIPLPQVIAEVPGLAAGGTLAVLLGDHALRRGYDATIYTYNL' A
#
# COMPACT_ATOMS: atom_id res chain seq x y z
N MET A 1 12.07 -15.76 18.31
CA MET A 1 12.27 -16.18 16.91
C MET A 1 12.23 -14.93 16.06
N ARG A 2 13.17 -14.77 15.13
CA ARG A 2 13.14 -13.68 14.14
C ARG A 2 12.63 -14.30 12.85
N ASN A 3 11.40 -13.96 12.45
CA ASN A 3 10.90 -14.32 11.14
C ASN A 3 11.37 -13.24 10.17
N GLU A 4 12.25 -13.60 9.25
CA GLU A 4 12.67 -12.73 8.15
C GLU A 4 11.83 -13.08 6.93
N PHE A 5 10.94 -12.17 6.55
CA PHE A 5 10.21 -12.25 5.30
C PHE A 5 11.08 -11.67 4.19
N LYS A 6 11.22 -12.40 3.08
CA LYS A 6 11.77 -11.81 1.85
C LYS A 6 10.74 -10.83 1.32
N PHE A 7 10.93 -9.57 1.64
CA PHE A 7 10.06 -8.47 1.28
C PHE A 7 10.88 -7.49 0.45
N ASP A 8 10.56 -7.38 -0.84
CA ASP A 8 11.21 -6.43 -1.74
C ASP A 8 10.34 -5.19 -1.84
N ILE A 9 10.91 -4.03 -1.51
CA ILE A 9 10.21 -2.75 -1.51
C ILE A 9 10.98 -1.76 -2.37
N GLN A 10 10.28 -1.21 -3.35
CA GLN A 10 10.83 -0.21 -4.25
C GLN A 10 11.06 1.12 -3.53
N ALA A 11 11.96 1.96 -4.06
CA ALA A 11 12.05 3.34 -3.61
C ALA A 11 10.75 4.09 -3.97
N GLN A 12 10.18 4.82 -3.02
CA GLN A 12 9.01 5.65 -3.27
C GLN A 12 9.38 6.83 -4.21
N PRO A 13 8.55 7.17 -5.21
CA PRO A 13 8.86 8.24 -6.16
C PRO A 13 8.90 9.66 -5.57
N ASP A 14 8.11 9.92 -4.53
CA ASP A 14 7.96 11.24 -3.90
C ASP A 14 7.71 11.13 -2.38
N ASP A 15 7.46 12.26 -1.71
CA ASP A 15 7.24 12.34 -0.26
C ASP A 15 5.83 11.92 0.20
N THR A 16 4.91 11.64 -0.74
CA THR A 16 3.50 11.29 -0.44
C THR A 16 3.12 9.86 -0.80
N THR A 17 3.96 9.16 -1.57
CA THR A 17 3.71 7.82 -2.13
C THR A 17 4.14 6.65 -1.24
N CYS A 18 4.52 6.91 0.01
CA CYS A 18 4.96 5.89 0.96
C CYS A 18 3.92 4.76 1.19
N GLY A 19 2.65 5.12 1.35
CA GLY A 19 1.55 4.17 1.53
C GLY A 19 1.39 3.23 0.32
N PRO A 20 1.17 3.78 -0.90
CA PRO A 20 1.09 2.99 -2.12
C PRO A 20 2.32 2.10 -2.37
N THR A 21 3.54 2.59 -2.10
CA THR A 21 4.76 1.79 -2.25
C THR A 21 4.81 0.61 -1.28
N CYS A 22 4.46 0.83 -0.01
CA CYS A 22 4.34 -0.25 0.96
C CYS A 22 3.27 -1.28 0.56
N LEU A 23 2.12 -0.81 0.08
CA LEU A 23 1.03 -1.68 -0.34
C LEU A 23 1.41 -2.53 -1.57
N GLN A 24 2.10 -1.95 -2.55
CA GLN A 24 2.60 -2.68 -3.72
C GLN A 24 3.56 -3.80 -3.31
N ALA A 25 4.46 -3.55 -2.35
CA ALA A 25 5.36 -4.58 -1.83
C ALA A 25 4.61 -5.72 -1.12
N VAL A 26 3.51 -5.41 -0.41
CA VAL A 26 2.64 -6.45 0.18
C VAL A 26 2.02 -7.32 -0.91
N TYR A 27 1.53 -6.73 -2.00
CA TYR A 27 0.99 -7.49 -3.12
C TYR A 27 2.04 -8.39 -3.78
N SER A 28 3.24 -7.87 -4.07
CA SER A 28 4.34 -8.68 -4.61
C SER A 28 4.74 -9.82 -3.68
N TYR A 29 4.69 -9.63 -2.36
CA TYR A 29 4.93 -10.72 -1.39
C TYR A 29 3.92 -11.87 -1.51
N PHE A 30 2.67 -11.57 -1.89
CA PHE A 30 1.62 -12.54 -2.17
C PHE A 30 1.57 -12.99 -3.64
N GLU A 31 2.62 -12.74 -4.42
CA GLU A 31 2.72 -13.10 -5.84
C GLU A 31 1.67 -12.39 -6.73
N ASP A 32 1.10 -11.28 -6.25
CA ASP A 32 0.18 -10.40 -7.00
C ASP A 32 0.97 -9.23 -7.58
N GLU A 33 1.44 -9.41 -8.81
CA GLU A 33 2.25 -8.40 -9.50
C GLU A 33 1.39 -7.27 -10.07
N ILE A 34 1.54 -6.08 -9.48
CA ILE A 34 0.97 -4.82 -9.96
C ILE A 34 2.07 -3.74 -10.02
N PRO A 35 2.20 -2.99 -11.13
CA PRO A 35 3.17 -1.90 -11.22
C PRO A 35 2.91 -0.83 -10.16
N LEU A 36 3.96 -0.34 -9.50
CA LEU A 36 3.87 0.75 -8.52
C LEU A 36 3.12 1.99 -9.07
N PRO A 37 3.35 2.45 -10.31
CA PRO A 37 2.59 3.58 -10.86
C PRO A 37 1.08 3.34 -10.90
N GLN A 38 0.64 2.09 -11.06
CA GLN A 38 -0.78 1.74 -11.05
C GLN A 38 -1.35 1.86 -9.63
N VAL A 39 -0.66 1.33 -8.62
CA VAL A 39 -1.09 1.46 -7.22
C VAL A 39 -1.17 2.93 -6.78
N ILE A 40 -0.20 3.75 -7.19
CA ILE A 40 -0.20 5.20 -6.91
C ILE A 40 -1.39 5.89 -7.57
N ALA A 41 -1.75 5.52 -8.80
CA ALA A 41 -2.89 6.10 -9.50
C ALA A 41 -4.24 5.66 -8.91
N GLU A 42 -4.32 4.42 -8.42
CA GLU A 42 -5.55 3.83 -7.86
C GLU A 42 -5.78 4.17 -6.39
N VAL A 43 -4.73 4.57 -5.66
CA VAL A 43 -4.81 5.04 -4.27
C VAL A 43 -4.47 6.53 -4.19
N PRO A 44 -5.46 7.43 -4.34
CA PRO A 44 -5.20 8.85 -4.38
C PRO A 44 -4.70 9.38 -3.04
N GLY A 45 -3.67 10.22 -3.10
CA GLY A 45 -3.19 11.00 -1.96
C GLY A 45 -4.10 12.18 -1.64
N LEU A 46 -3.85 12.82 -0.49
CA LEU A 46 -4.52 14.06 -0.09
C LEU A 46 -3.79 15.28 -0.63
N ALA A 47 -4.52 16.36 -0.90
CA ALA A 47 -3.92 17.64 -1.32
C ALA A 47 -2.96 18.22 -0.27
N ALA A 48 -3.20 17.94 1.02
CA ALA A 48 -2.32 18.32 2.13
C ALA A 48 -1.12 17.37 2.32
N GLY A 49 -1.02 16.31 1.51
CA GLY A 49 0.03 15.31 1.56
C GLY A 49 -0.41 13.97 2.15
N GLY A 50 0.33 12.93 1.79
CA GLY A 50 0.15 11.56 2.28
C GLY A 50 -1.09 10.84 1.72
N THR A 51 -1.31 9.63 2.21
CA THR A 51 -2.39 8.74 1.81
C THR A 51 -3.17 8.28 3.04
N LEU A 52 -4.50 8.31 3.00
CA LEU A 52 -5.31 7.79 4.10
C LEU A 52 -5.24 6.26 4.14
N ALA A 53 -5.01 5.68 5.32
CA ALA A 53 -4.96 4.24 5.52
C ALA A 53 -6.24 3.53 5.02
N VAL A 54 -7.39 4.19 5.11
CA VAL A 54 -8.66 3.65 4.62
C VAL A 54 -8.65 3.40 3.11
N LEU A 55 -7.98 4.26 2.33
CA LEU A 55 -7.90 4.13 0.87
C LEU A 55 -7.00 2.97 0.45
N LEU A 56 -5.91 2.74 1.21
CA LEU A 56 -5.04 1.57 1.00
C LEU A 56 -5.80 0.26 1.25
N GLY A 57 -6.55 0.19 2.34
CA GLY A 57 -7.33 -1.01 2.66
C GLY A 57 -8.51 -1.23 1.70
N ASP A 58 -9.21 -0.17 1.29
CA ASP A 58 -10.26 -0.24 0.27
C ASP A 58 -9.71 -0.77 -1.07
N HIS A 59 -8.52 -0.32 -1.47
CA HIS A 59 -7.82 -0.85 -2.64
C HIS A 59 -7.52 -2.35 -2.50
N ALA A 60 -7.04 -2.81 -1.34
CA ALA A 60 -6.80 -4.24 -1.08
C ALA A 60 -8.10 -5.06 -1.12
N LEU A 61 -9.18 -4.57 -0.48
CA LEU A 61 -10.49 -5.22 -0.51
C LEU A 61 -11.03 -5.37 -1.94
N ARG A 62 -10.89 -4.33 -2.78
CA ARG A 62 -11.30 -4.39 -4.20
C ARG A 62 -10.52 -5.41 -5.02
N ARG A 63 -9.27 -5.69 -4.64
CA ARG A 63 -8.44 -6.74 -5.25
C ARG A 63 -8.74 -8.14 -4.71
N GLY A 64 -9.67 -8.28 -3.76
CA GLY A 64 -10.09 -9.57 -3.21
C GLY A 64 -9.29 -10.02 -1.99
N TYR A 65 -8.46 -9.15 -1.40
CA TYR A 65 -7.78 -9.46 -0.15
C TYR A 65 -8.75 -9.40 1.03
N ASP A 66 -8.53 -10.25 2.02
CA ASP A 66 -9.13 -10.11 3.34
C ASP A 66 -8.32 -9.06 4.13
N ALA A 67 -8.78 -7.80 4.09
CA ALA A 67 -8.10 -6.68 4.72
C ALA A 67 -8.96 -6.08 5.84
N THR A 68 -8.37 -5.92 7.02
CA THR A 68 -8.98 -5.22 8.16
C THR A 68 -8.24 -3.92 8.42
N ILE A 69 -8.98 -2.81 8.47
CA ILE A 69 -8.42 -1.47 8.66
C ILE A 69 -8.71 -1.04 10.10
N TYR A 70 -7.65 -0.89 10.89
CA TYR A 70 -7.76 -0.36 12.25
C TYR A 70 -7.60 1.16 12.22
N THR A 71 -8.73 1.86 12.13
CA THR A 71 -8.75 3.32 12.13
C THR A 71 -8.64 3.84 13.56
N TYR A 72 -7.69 4.74 13.78
CA TYR A 72 -7.62 5.56 14.99
C TYR A 72 -7.95 6.99 14.61
N ASN A 73 -8.54 7.74 15.54
CA ASN A 73 -8.69 9.18 15.37
C ASN A 73 -7.31 9.79 15.61
N LEU A 74 -6.60 10.09 14.51
CA LEU A 74 -5.27 10.70 14.49
C LEU A 74 -5.35 12.22 14.66
#